data_AF-D7JAS3-F1
#
_entry.id   AF-D7JAS3-F1
#
_cell.length_a   1.000
_cell.length_b   1.000
_cell.length_c   1.000
_cell.angle_alpha   90.00
_cell.angle_beta   90.00
_cell.angle_gamma   90.00
#
_symmetry.space_group_name_H-M   'P 1'
#
loop_
_entity.id
_entity.type
_entity.pdbx_description
1 polymer ?
#
loop_
_entity_poly.entity_id
_entity_poly.type
_entity_poly.pdbx_seq_one_letter_code
_entity_poly.pdbx_strand_id
1 'polypeptide(L)' 'MKEYYERKRKEGKAYGVVLNAVKFKLVGRMFAVVKRGTPFVELMTYKK' A
#
# COMPACT_ATOMS: atom_id res chain seq x y z
N MET A 1 1.45 1.50 5.11
CA MET A 1 0.37 0.60 4.63
C MET A 1 -0.80 0.49 5.59
N LYS A 2 -0.55 0.45 6.91
CA LYS A 2 -1.57 0.47 7.97
C LYS A 2 -2.66 1.54 7.77
N GLU A 3 -2.25 2.78 7.54
CA GLU A 3 -3.16 3.91 7.32
C GLU A 3 -4.10 3.72 6.12
N TYR A 4 -3.61 3.07 5.04
CA TYR A 4 -4.44 2.76 3.87
C TYR A 4 -5.48 1.68 4.19
N TYR A 5 -5.10 0.66 4.95
CA TYR A 5 -6.02 -0.37 5.44
C TYR A 5 -7.10 0.25 6.34
N GLU A 6 -6.71 1.07 7.32
CA GLU A 6 -7.63 1.71 8.25
C GLU A 6 -8.60 2.64 7.54
N ARG A 7 -8.12 3.46 6.60
CA ARG A 7 -8.98 4.30 5.77
C ARG A 7 -10.00 3.47 4.99
N LYS A 8 -9.57 2.37 4.35
CA LYS A 8 -10.45 1.50 3.58
C LYS A 8 -11.47 0.77 4.46
N ARG A 9 -11.13 0.44 5.70
CA ARG A 9 -12.09 -0.08 6.69
C ARG A 9 -13.09 0.98 7.14
N LYS A 10 -12.64 2.22 7.35
CA LYS A 10 -13.52 3.37 7.67
C LYS A 10 -14.49 3.71 6.53
N GLU A 11 -14.12 3.44 5.27
CA GLU A 11 -15.01 3.53 4.10
C GLU A 11 -16.13 2.47 4.10
N GLY A 12 -16.25 1.60 5.12
CA GLY A 12 -17.30 0.58 5.22
C GLY A 12 -17.09 -0.65 4.33
N LYS A 13 -15.89 -0.82 3.75
CA LYS A 13 -15.63 -1.91 2.81
C LYS A 13 -15.50 -3.27 3.49
N ALA A 14 -16.03 -4.29 2.82
CA ALA A 14 -15.90 -5.68 3.23
C ALA A 14 -14.41 -6.04 3.43
N TYR A 15 -14.12 -6.80 4.47
CA TYR A 15 -12.76 -7.11 4.90
C TYR A 15 -11.91 -7.72 3.78
N GLY A 16 -12.46 -8.70 3.04
CA GLY A 16 -11.77 -9.35 1.92
C GLY A 16 -11.37 -8.38 0.80
N VAL A 17 -12.23 -7.40 0.48
CA VAL A 17 -11.95 -6.38 -0.53
C VAL A 17 -10.82 -5.46 -0.07
N VAL A 18 -10.82 -5.08 1.20
CA VAL A 18 -9.75 -4.26 1.78
C VAL A 18 -8.42 -4.99 1.75
N LEU A 19 -8.39 -6.28 2.14
CA LEU A 19 -7.18 -7.09 2.06
C LEU A 19 -6.68 -7.25 0.63
N ASN A 20 -7.57 -7.49 -0.33
CA ASN A 20 -7.18 -7.60 -1.74
C ASN A 20 -6.50 -6.31 -2.22
N ALA A 21 -7.08 -5.15 -1.88
CA ALA A 21 -6.50 -3.85 -2.22
C ALA A 21 -5.09 -3.65 -1.59
N VAL A 22 -4.89 -4.09 -0.34
CA VAL A 22 -3.58 -4.02 0.31
C VAL A 22 -2.56 -4.93 -0.37
N LYS A 23 -2.94 -6.19 -0.66
CA LYS A 23 -2.07 -7.17 -1.36
C LYS A 23 -1.64 -6.63 -2.73
N PHE A 24 -2.60 -6.17 -3.53
CA PHE A 24 -2.32 -5.61 -4.86
C PHE A 24 -1.38 -4.40 -4.78
N LYS A 25 -1.56 -3.52 -3.78
CA LYS A 25 -0.70 -2.35 -3.60
C LYS A 25 0.74 -2.71 -3.24
N LEU A 26 0.96 -3.79 -2.48
CA LEU A 26 2.30 -4.30 -2.16
C LEU A 26 2.97 -4.86 -3.42
N VAL A 27 2.28 -5.74 -4.14
CA VAL A 27 2.77 -6.36 -5.37
C VAL A 27 3.11 -5.29 -6.42
N GLY A 28 2.22 -4.31 -6.64
CA GLY A 28 2.48 -3.19 -7.55
C GLY A 28 3.69 -2.35 -7.15
N ARG A 29 3.93 -2.14 -5.84
CA ARG A 29 5.13 -1.45 -5.37
C ARG A 29 6.41 -2.25 -5.64
N MET A 30 6.37 -3.57 -5.47
CA MET A 30 7.51 -4.44 -5.80
C MET A 30 7.86 -4.35 -7.28
N PHE A 31 6.87 -4.48 -8.17
CA PHE A 31 7.07 -4.34 -9.60
C PHE A 31 7.58 -2.94 -9.99
N ALA A 32 7.10 -1.87 -9.34
CA ALA A 32 7.59 -0.52 -9.60
C ALA A 32 9.07 -0.35 -9.21
N VAL A 33 9.53 -0.96 -8.12
CA VAL A 33 10.94 -0.95 -7.71
C VAL A 33 11.80 -1.70 -8.74
N VAL A 34 11.37 -2.91 -9.14
CA VAL A 34 12.09 -3.71 -10.14
C VAL A 34 12.18 -2.96 -11.48
N LYS A 35 11.07 -2.39 -11.96
CA LYS A 35 11.02 -1.67 -13.23
C LYS A 35 11.87 -0.38 -13.23
N ARG A 36 11.93 0.31 -12.10
CA ARG A 36 12.70 1.56 -11.96
C ARG A 36 14.20 1.32 -11.80
N GLY A 37 14.61 0.13 -11.31
CA GLY A 37 16.01 -0.20 -11.07
C GLY A 37 16.64 0.55 -9.89
N THR A 38 15.87 1.29 -9.09
CA THR A 38 16.35 1.98 -7.90
C THR A 38 15.69 1.45 -6.64
N PRO A 39 16.38 1.46 -5.48
CA PRO A 39 15.85 0.94 -4.22
C PRO A 39 14.48 1.53 -3.84
N PHE A 40 13.77 0.82 -2.98
CA PHE A 40 12.52 1.32 -2.41
C PHE A 40 12.78 2.59 -1.60
N VAL A 41 11.99 3.63 -1.85
CA VAL A 41 12.05 4.90 -1.13
C VAL A 41 10.85 4.98 -0.20
N GLU A 42 11.09 5.28 1.08
CA GLU A 42 10.02 5.52 2.04
C GLU A 42 9.37 6.88 1.78
N LEU A 43 8.15 6.88 1.26
CA LEU A 43 7.44 8.09 0.83
C LEU A 43 6.76 8.87 1.99
N MET A 44 6.66 8.29 3.19
CA MET A 44 5.93 8.86 4.34
C MET A 44 6.87 9.37 5.44
N THR A 45 8.05 9.85 5.08
CA THR A 45 9.08 10.35 6.02
C THR A 45 8.71 11.66 6.71
N TYR A 46 7.68 12.38 6.24
CA TYR A 46 7.25 13.67 6.80
C TYR A 46 6.51 13.56 8.16
N LYS A 47 6.04 12.37 8.53
CA LYS A 47 5.10 12.18 9.66
C LYS A 47 5.80 11.78 10.97
N LYS A 48 7.05 12.22 11.15
CA LYS A 48 7.90 11.85 12.29
C LYS A 48 7.50 12.58 13.56
#